data_AF-A0AB39XHT8-F1
#
_entry.id   AF-A0AB39XHT8-F1
#
_cell.length_a   1.000
_cell.length_b   1.000
_cell.length_c   1.000
_cell.angle_alpha   90.00
_cell.angle_beta   90.00
_cell.angle_gamma   90.00
#
_symmetry.space_group_name_H-M   'P 1'
#
loop_
_entity.id
_entity.type
_entity.pdbx_description
1 polymer ?
#
loop_
_entity_poly.entity_id
_entity_poly.type
_entity_poly.pdbx_seq_one_letter_code
_entity_poly.pdbx_strand_id
1 'polypeptide(L)' 'MSDMLRDDQLSILRDISQSVAFSDDLHGKIGELIAEGYVMKDGDLFELTAKGVTAVEDHAAALGDAETEEASASP' A
#
# COMPACT_ATOMS: atom_id res chain seq x y z
N MET A 1 -16.50 9.05 -7.88
CA MET A 1 -15.18 9.03 -8.53
C MET A 1 -14.33 8.08 -7.71
N SER A 2 -13.61 7.21 -8.39
CA SER A 2 -12.93 6.05 -7.82
C SER A 2 -12.01 6.44 -6.67
N ASP A 3 -12.20 5.82 -5.51
CA ASP A 3 -11.30 5.86 -4.35
C ASP A 3 -10.04 5.02 -4.63
N MET A 4 -9.44 5.23 -5.80
CA MET A 4 -8.22 4.54 -6.19
C MET A 4 -7.06 5.21 -5.45
N LEU A 5 -6.41 4.42 -4.59
CA LEU A 5 -5.19 4.85 -3.92
C LEU A 5 -4.12 5.21 -4.94
N ARG A 6 -3.41 6.30 -4.67
CA ARG A 6 -2.25 6.72 -5.45
C ARG A 6 -1.05 5.83 -5.11
N ASP A 7 -0.08 5.73 -6.02
CA ASP A 7 1.13 4.93 -5.81
C ASP A 7 1.86 5.32 -4.50
N ASP A 8 1.92 6.61 -4.18
CA ASP A 8 2.49 7.08 -2.91
C ASP A 8 1.73 6.56 -1.67
N GLN A 9 0.41 6.46 -1.76
CA GLN A 9 -0.42 5.92 -0.66
C GLN A 9 -0.21 4.41 -0.53
N LEU A 10 -0.13 3.70 -1.66
CA LEU A 10 0.17 2.26 -1.70
C LEU A 10 1.56 1.96 -1.15
N SER A 11 2.56 2.81 -1.44
CA SER A 11 3.91 2.68 -0.88
C SER A 11 3.88 2.76 0.65
N ILE A 12 3.12 3.69 1.23
CA ILE A 12 2.98 3.81 2.69
C ILE A 12 2.32 2.55 3.27
N LEU A 13 1.24 2.06 2.64
CA LEU A 13 0.59 0.83 3.10
C LEU A 13 1.55 -0.37 3.06
N ARG A 14 2.36 -0.46 2.01
CA ARG A 14 3.40 -1.49 1.88
C ARG A 14 4.47 -1.36 2.96
N ASP A 15 4.96 -0.16 3.25
CA ASP A 15 5.95 0.07 4.30
C ASP A 15 5.40 -0.33 5.67
N ILE A 16 4.15 0.02 5.97
CA ILE A 16 3.47 -0.41 7.21
C ILE A 16 3.37 -1.94 7.27
N SER A 17 2.97 -2.60 6.17
CA SER A 17 2.88 -4.07 6.12
C SER A 17 4.21 -4.77 6.41
N GLN A 18 5.32 -4.12 6.06
CA GLN A 18 6.69 -4.62 6.27
C GLN A 18 7.30 -4.13 7.59
N SER A 19 6.54 -3.40 8.41
CA SER A 19 7.04 -2.73 9.63
C SER A 19 8.26 -1.83 9.35
N VAL A 20 8.25 -1.15 8.20
CA VAL A 20 9.30 -0.22 7.77
C VAL A 20 8.90 1.20 8.14
N ALA A 21 9.87 1.98 8.65
CA ALA A 21 9.67 3.40 8.92
C ALA A 21 9.52 4.18 7.62
N PHE A 22 8.45 4.97 7.52
CA PHE A 22 8.17 5.83 6.37
C PHE A 22 8.45 7.30 6.70
N SER A 23 8.64 8.12 5.68
CA SER A 23 9.00 9.54 5.85
C SER A 23 7.87 10.36 6.49
N ASP A 24 8.23 11.28 7.39
CA ASP A 24 7.29 12.22 8.04
C ASP A 24 6.52 13.10 7.04
N ASP A 25 7.09 13.39 5.86
CA ASP A 25 6.42 14.12 4.78
C ASP A 25 5.11 13.45 4.31
N LEU A 26 4.95 12.16 4.61
CA LEU A 26 3.78 11.36 4.26
C LEU A 26 2.70 11.39 5.36
N HIS A 27 2.90 12.12 6.46
CA HIS A 27 1.91 12.25 7.54
C HIS A 27 0.58 12.88 7.09
N GLY A 28 0.57 13.73 6.06
CA GLY A 28 -0.70 14.20 5.49
C GLY A 28 -1.50 13.05 4.86
N LYS A 29 -0.80 12.17 4.13
CA LYS A 29 -1.38 11.02 3.43
C LYS A 29 -1.78 9.91 4.39
N ILE A 30 -1.04 9.70 5.48
CA ILE A 30 -1.43 8.73 6.51
C ILE A 30 -2.76 9.13 7.17
N GLY A 31 -3.00 10.43 7.36
CA GLY A 31 -4.27 10.93 7.88
C GLY A 31 -5.45 10.58 6.98
N GLU A 32 -5.29 10.73 5.66
CA GLU A 32 -6.29 10.29 4.68
C GLU A 32 -6.52 8.78 4.73
N LEU A 33 -5.44 7.98 4.78
CA LEU A 33 -5.53 6.52 4.85
C LEU A 33 -6.24 6.03 6.12
N ILE A 34 -6.08 6.74 7.24
CA ILE A 34 -6.80 6.46 8.48
C ILE A 34 -8.27 6.86 8.34
N ALA A 35 -8.55 8.04 7.80
CA ALA A 35 -9.93 8.52 7.60
C ALA A 35 -10.72 7.61 6.66
N GLU A 36 -10.08 7.06 5.63
CA GLU A 36 -10.69 6.13 4.67
C GLU A 36 -10.69 4.68 5.15
N GLY A 37 -10.11 4.41 6.33
CA GLY A 37 -10.12 3.10 6.97
C GLY A 37 -9.17 2.06 6.37
N TYR A 38 -8.15 2.48 5.62
CA TYR A 38 -7.08 1.61 5.17
C TYR A 38 -6.06 1.33 6.28
N VAL A 39 -5.85 2.30 7.18
CA VAL A 39 -4.91 2.23 8.30
C VAL A 39 -5.65 2.44 9.60
N MET A 40 -5.23 1.72 10.62
CA MET A 40 -5.63 1.89 12.01
C MET A 40 -4.41 2.35 12.82
N LYS A 41 -4.60 3.27 13.75
CA LYS A 41 -3.56 3.64 14.71
C LYS A 41 -3.74 2.80 15.98
N ASP A 42 -2.71 2.05 16.35
CA ASP A 42 -2.65 1.32 17.63
C ASP A 42 -1.53 1.90 18.50
N GLY A 43 -1.92 2.76 19.45
CA GLY A 43 -0.97 3.53 20.26
C GLY A 43 -0.07 4.43 19.41
N ASP A 44 1.23 4.10 19.36
CA ASP A 44 2.22 4.83 18.58
C ASP A 44 2.50 4.18 17.22
N LEU A 45 1.93 2.99 16.97
CA LEU A 45 2.11 2.25 15.74
C LEU A 45 0.92 2.46 14.80
N PHE A 46 1.19 2.22 13.51
CA PHE A 46 0.18 2.15 12.48
C PHE A 46 0.09 0.69 12.01
N GLU A 47 -1.14 0.20 11.90
CA GLU A 47 -1.43 -1.15 11.41
C GLU A 47 -2.37 -1.07 10.20
N LEU A 48 -2.24 -2.02 9.27
CA LEU A 48 -3.17 -2.13 8.17
C LEU A 48 -4.49 -2.74 8.64
N THR A 49 -5.60 -2.18 8.19
CA THR A 49 -6.90 -2.84 8.30
C THR A 49 -7.02 -3.91 7.21
N ALA A 50 -8.06 -4.75 7.27
CA ALA A 50 -8.37 -5.69 6.18
C ALA A 50 -8.48 -5.00 4.80
N LYS A 51 -8.98 -3.75 4.78
CA LYS A 51 -9.07 -2.92 3.57
C LYS A 51 -7.67 -2.53 3.06
N GLY A 52 -6.79 -2.11 3.96
CA GLY A 52 -5.40 -1.78 3.66
C GLY A 52 -4.61 -2.97 3.11
N VAL A 53 -4.76 -4.14 3.73
CA VAL A 53 -4.13 -5.38 3.27
C VAL A 53 -4.58 -5.74 1.86
N THR A 54 -5.90 -5.75 1.62
CA THR A 54 -6.46 -6.05 0.29
C THR A 54 -5.92 -5.09 -0.77
N ALA A 55 -5.80 -3.80 -0.46
CA ALA A 55 -5.28 -2.82 -1.41
C ALA A 55 -3.80 -3.05 -1.78
N VAL A 56 -2.97 -3.48 -0.83
CA VAL A 56 -1.57 -3.84 -1.10
C VAL A 56 -1.49 -5.11 -1.94
N GLU A 57 -2.31 -6.12 -1.64
CA GLU A 57 -2.38 -7.38 -2.39
C GLU A 57 -2.88 -7.17 -3.82
N ASP A 58 -3.97 -6.41 -4.00
CA ASP A 58 -4.53 -6.07 -5.32
C ASP A 58 -3.50 -5.32 -6.18
N HIS A 59 -2.75 -4.38 -5.59
CA HIS A 59 -1.69 -3.68 -6.29
C HIS A 59 -0.51 -4.59 -6.64
N ALA A 60 -0.11 -5.47 -5.73
CA ALA A 60 0.94 -6.45 -5.99
C ALA A 60 0.53 -7.44 -7.10
N ALA A 61 -0.73 -7.86 -7.15
CA ALA A 61 -1.27 -8.68 -8.22
C ALA A 61 -1.25 -7.93 -9.56
N ALA A 62 -1.69 -6.67 -9.58
CA ALA A 62 -1.66 -5.83 -10.77
C ALA A 62 -0.23 -5.61 -11.32
N LEU A 63 0.79 -5.56 -10.45
CA LEU A 63 2.20 -5.50 -10.84
C LEU A 63 2.76 -6.88 -11.24
N GLY A 64 2.37 -7.96 -10.56
CA GLY A 64 2.81 -9.33 -10.87
C GLY A 64 2.31 -9.86 -12.22
N ASP A 65 1.13 -9.41 -12.65
CA ASP A 65 0.63 -9.64 -14.02
C ASP A 65 1.49 -8.91 -15.07
N ALA A 66 2.15 -7.80 -14.72
CA ALA A 66 3.08 -7.10 -15.62
C ALA A 66 4.46 -7.77 -15.71
N GLU A 67 4.86 -8.57 -14.70
CA GLU A 67 6.18 -9.20 -14.63
C GLU A 67 6.19 -10.65 -15.18
N THR A 68 5.02 -11.25 -15.38
CA THR A 68 4.90 -12.61 -15.94
C THR A 68 5.12 -12.67 -17.47
N GLU A 69 5.23 -11.51 -18.12
CA GLU A 69 5.51 -11.39 -19.56
C GLU A 69 7.00 -11.12 -19.89
N GLU A 70 7.95 -11.25 -18.94
CA GLU A 70 9.40 -11.16 -19.26
C GLU A 70 10.23 -12.40 -18.83
N ALA A 71 9.58 -13.52 -18.49
CA ALA A 71 10.28 -14.78 -18.15
C ALA A 71 10.24 -15.87 -19.25
N SER A 72 9.74 -15.57 -20.45
CA SER A 72 9.70 -16.53 -21.58
C SER A 72 10.48 -16.10 -22.84
N ALA A 73 11.27 -15.03 -22.76
CA ALA A 73 12.19 -14.64 -23.83
C ALA A 73 13.64 -14.92 -23.41
N SER A 74 14.10 -16.15 -23.61
CA SER A 74 15.53 -16.41 -23.85
C SER A 74 15.68 -17.54 -24.89
N PRO A 75 16.55 -17.34 -25.91
CA PRO A 75 16.65 -18.17 -27.12
C PRO A 75 17.32 -19.53 -26.93
#